data_AF-A0A6I9QU01-F1
#
_entry.id   AF-A0A6I9QU01-F1
#
_cell.length_a   1.000
_cell.length_b   1.000
_cell.length_c   1.000
_cell.angle_alpha   90.00
_cell.angle_beta   90.00
_cell.angle_gamma   90.00
#
_symmetry.space_group_name_H-M   'P 1'
#
loop_
_entity.id
_entity.type
_entity.pdbx_description
1 polymer ?
#
loop_
_entity_poly.entity_id
_entity_poly.type
_entity_poly.pdbx_seq_one_letter_code
_entity_poly.pdbx_strand_id
1 'polypeptide(L)'
;MESLQRKASEWSGVAASDAFAIDETNLFETLGGIQPFVDLCTNFYTRVFDDEEEWFRSIFADSKKEDAIRNLYEFLVQRMGGPPLYSQRKGHPALIGRHRPFPVTHQAAERWLQHMQQALDTTSTIDPDSKIKMMNFFRHTAYFLVAGNEITRQGQGVLCKHATSEPAAVLQNKDGH
;
A
#
# COMPACT_ATOMS: atom_id res chain seq x y z
N MET A 1 -13.82 9.41 -0.79
CA MET A 1 -13.05 8.62 0.21
C MET A 1 -13.92 7.56 0.86
N GLU A 2 -15.16 7.87 1.22
CA GLU A 2 -16.10 6.90 1.83
C GLU A 2 -16.32 5.64 0.99
N SER A 3 -16.40 5.78 -0.34
CA SER A 3 -16.50 4.63 -1.26
C SER A 3 -15.27 3.70 -1.21
N LEU A 4 -14.07 4.25 -0.98
CA LEU A 4 -12.84 3.46 -0.87
C LEU A 4 -12.80 2.69 0.46
N GLN A 5 -13.21 3.35 1.55
CA GLN A 5 -13.27 2.69 2.86
C GLN A 5 -14.28 1.55 2.87
N ARG A 6 -15.44 1.74 2.23
CA ARG A 6 -16.43 0.68 2.09
C ARG A 6 -15.90 -0.51 1.29
N LYS A 7 -15.27 -0.27 0.13
CA LYS A 7 -14.63 -1.33 -0.67
C LYS A 7 -13.56 -2.07 0.13
N ALA A 8 -12.72 -1.33 0.86
CA ALA A 8 -11.68 -1.91 1.71
C ALA A 8 -12.29 -2.87 2.73
N SER A 9 -13.36 -2.48 3.42
CA SER A 9 -14.05 -3.36 4.35
C SER A 9 -14.70 -4.58 3.69
N GLU A 10 -15.38 -4.40 2.56
CA GLU A 10 -16.01 -5.50 1.81
C GLU A 10 -14.99 -6.55 1.37
N TRP A 11 -13.82 -6.13 0.86
CA TRP A 11 -12.82 -7.05 0.34
C TRP A 11 -11.88 -7.62 1.40
N SER A 12 -11.58 -6.84 2.45
CA SER A 12 -10.73 -7.32 3.55
C SER A 12 -11.47 -8.23 4.52
N GLY A 13 -12.80 -8.08 4.65
CA GLY A 13 -13.57 -8.68 5.73
C GLY A 13 -13.35 -8.00 7.09
N VAL A 14 -12.68 -6.84 7.11
CA VAL A 14 -12.39 -6.07 8.34
C VAL A 14 -13.26 -4.81 8.35
N ALA A 15 -14.06 -4.62 9.40
CA ALA A 15 -14.81 -3.39 9.56
C ALA A 15 -13.87 -2.20 9.78
N ALA A 16 -14.25 -1.01 9.30
CA ALA A 16 -13.44 0.19 9.52
C ALA A 16 -13.24 0.49 11.02
N SER A 17 -14.22 0.17 11.88
CA SER A 17 -14.09 0.26 13.33
C SER A 17 -12.92 -0.60 13.85
N ASP A 18 -12.85 -1.85 13.40
CA ASP A 18 -11.84 -2.80 13.87
C ASP A 18 -10.45 -2.44 13.32
N ALA A 19 -10.39 -1.91 12.10
CA ALA A 19 -9.16 -1.42 11.48
C ALA A 19 -8.57 -0.22 12.21
N PHE A 20 -9.41 0.64 12.77
CA PHE A 20 -8.99 1.85 13.47
C PHE A 20 -9.08 1.73 15.00
N ALA A 21 -9.30 0.54 15.54
CA ALA A 21 -9.17 0.25 16.97
C ALA A 21 -7.73 0.50 17.49
N ILE A 22 -6.75 0.63 16.60
CA ILE A 22 -5.40 1.15 16.91
C ILE A 22 -5.42 2.57 17.52
N ASP A 23 -6.52 3.32 17.40
CA ASP A 23 -6.71 4.67 17.96
C ASP A 23 -7.27 4.65 19.39
N GLU A 24 -7.72 3.51 19.90
CA GLU A 24 -8.28 3.39 21.25
C GLU A 24 -7.21 3.44 22.34
N THR A 25 -5.96 3.17 21.97
CA THR A 25 -4.80 3.11 22.86
C THR A 25 -3.57 3.68 22.17
N ASN A 26 -2.68 4.34 22.91
CA ASN A 26 -1.37 4.71 22.37
C ASN A 26 -0.49 3.45 22.25
N LEU A 27 -0.50 2.82 21.07
CA LEU A 27 0.29 1.61 20.82
C LEU A 27 1.80 1.88 20.87
N PHE A 28 2.26 3.07 20.51
CA PHE A 28 3.67 3.43 20.66
C PHE A 28 4.12 3.39 22.13
N GLU A 29 3.33 3.94 23.05
CA GLU A 29 3.60 3.84 24.49
C GLU A 29 3.42 2.41 25.01
N THR A 30 2.35 1.73 24.59
CA THR A 30 2.03 0.34 24.99
C THR A 30 3.17 -0.62 24.66
N LEU A 31 3.78 -0.46 23.47
CA LEU A 31 4.87 -1.30 23.00
C LEU A 31 6.24 -0.86 23.54
N GLY A 32 6.32 0.21 24.36
CA GLY A 32 7.58 0.66 24.93
C GLY A 32 8.47 1.45 23.96
N GLY A 33 7.86 2.14 23.00
CA GLY A 33 8.53 3.09 22.11
C GLY A 33 8.85 2.52 20.73
N ILE A 34 9.97 2.99 20.15
CA ILE A 34 10.26 2.79 18.71
C ILE A 34 10.73 1.37 18.35
N GLN A 35 11.39 0.67 19.27
CA GLN A 35 12.14 -0.55 18.93
C GLN A 35 11.25 -1.67 18.35
N PRO A 36 10.06 -1.99 18.89
CA PRO A 36 9.22 -3.04 18.30
C PRO A 36 8.77 -2.76 16.87
N PHE A 37 8.59 -1.49 16.50
CA PHE A 37 8.26 -1.11 15.12
C PHE A 37 9.44 -1.32 14.18
N VAL A 38 10.66 -0.99 14.63
CA VAL A 38 11.89 -1.24 13.88
C VAL A 38 12.08 -2.74 13.66
N ASP A 39 11.92 -3.54 14.72
CA ASP A 39 12.06 -4.99 14.67
C ASP A 39 11.03 -5.62 13.73
N LEU A 40 9.76 -5.23 13.87
CA LEU A 40 8.66 -5.69 13.01
C LEU A 40 8.94 -5.35 11.54
N CYS A 41 9.28 -4.10 11.22
CA CYS A 41 9.50 -3.67 9.84
C CYS A 41 10.75 -4.30 9.23
N THR A 42 11.79 -4.52 10.03
CA THR A 42 13.03 -5.20 9.58
C THR A 42 12.76 -6.66 9.27
N ASN A 43 12.02 -7.36 10.13
CA ASN A 43 11.59 -8.74 9.92
C ASN A 43 10.71 -8.85 8.67
N PHE A 44 9.69 -8.00 8.58
CA PHE A 44 8.78 -7.91 7.45
C PHE A 44 9.53 -7.72 6.11
N TYR A 45 10.38 -6.70 5.99
CA TYR A 45 11.09 -6.48 4.73
C TYR A 45 12.21 -7.48 4.47
N THR A 46 12.72 -8.19 5.48
CA THR A 46 13.59 -9.33 5.20
C THR A 46 12.83 -10.41 4.44
N ARG A 47 11.61 -10.76 4.89
CA ARG A 47 10.76 -11.73 4.20
C ARG A 47 10.36 -11.27 2.80
N VAL A 48 10.02 -9.98 2.63
CA VAL A 48 9.65 -9.42 1.31
C VAL A 48 10.80 -9.47 0.31
N PHE A 49 12.01 -9.08 0.72
CA PHE A 49 13.17 -9.06 -0.17
C PHE A 49 13.74 -10.45 -0.44
N ASP A 50 13.48 -11.41 0.44
CA ASP A 50 13.86 -12.82 0.29
C ASP A 50 12.73 -13.68 -0.30
N ASP A 51 11.63 -13.07 -0.77
CA ASP A 51 10.48 -13.79 -1.34
C ASP A 51 10.87 -14.53 -2.63
N GLU A 52 10.61 -15.84 -2.66
CA GLU A 52 10.86 -16.71 -3.82
C GLU A 52 9.94 -16.39 -5.01
N GLU A 53 8.81 -15.73 -4.76
CA GLU A 53 7.84 -15.33 -5.78
C GLU A 53 8.31 -14.07 -6.53
N GLU A 54 8.98 -14.27 -7.66
CA GLU A 54 9.55 -13.18 -8.48
C GLU A 54 8.54 -12.08 -8.84
N TRP A 55 7.29 -12.44 -9.12
CA TRP A 55 6.24 -11.46 -9.46
C TRP A 55 5.95 -10.49 -8.32
N PHE A 56 6.15 -10.90 -7.06
CA PHE A 56 5.97 -10.06 -5.89
C PHE A 56 7.26 -9.33 -5.53
N ARG A 57 8.39 -10.04 -5.50
CA ARG A 57 9.69 -9.46 -5.17
C ARG A 57 10.09 -8.33 -6.12
N SER A 58 9.81 -8.49 -7.42
CA SER A 58 10.09 -7.47 -8.44
C SER A 58 9.34 -6.15 -8.24
N ILE A 59 8.22 -6.13 -7.48
CA ILE A 59 7.52 -4.89 -7.10
C ILE A 59 8.46 -3.95 -6.31
N PHE A 60 9.43 -4.51 -5.59
CA PHE A 60 10.37 -3.80 -4.73
C PHE A 60 11.75 -3.60 -5.36
N ALA A 61 11.97 -4.00 -6.62
CA ALA A 61 13.30 -4.01 -7.25
C ALA A 61 13.99 -2.64 -7.28
N ASP A 62 13.22 -1.56 -7.46
CA ASP A 62 13.73 -0.18 -7.48
C ASP A 62 13.85 0.45 -6.08
N SER A 63 13.53 -0.31 -5.02
CA SER A 63 13.56 0.16 -3.63
C SER A 63 14.77 -0.38 -2.89
N LYS A 64 15.47 0.49 -2.15
CA LYS A 64 16.47 0.04 -1.17
C LYS A 64 15.76 -0.51 0.07
N LYS A 65 16.17 -1.70 0.53
CA LYS A 65 15.56 -2.39 1.67
C LYS A 65 15.55 -1.53 2.92
N GLU A 66 16.66 -0.86 3.22
CA GLU A 66 16.83 -0.02 4.40
C GLU A 66 15.91 1.21 4.36
N ASP A 67 15.74 1.81 3.18
CA ASP A 67 14.83 2.93 2.98
C ASP A 67 13.37 2.48 3.12
N ALA A 68 13.02 1.29 2.63
CA ALA A 68 11.69 0.73 2.75
C ALA A 68 11.33 0.43 4.21
N ILE A 69 12.25 -0.18 4.96
CA ILE A 69 12.16 -0.41 6.41
C ILE A 69 11.92 0.92 7.13
N ARG A 70 12.76 1.92 6.87
CA ARG A 70 12.65 3.25 7.47
C ARG A 70 11.34 3.94 7.18
N ASN A 71 10.90 3.89 5.92
CA ASN A 71 9.63 4.48 5.53
C ASN A 71 8.44 3.84 6.28
N LEU A 72 8.44 2.52 6.46
CA LEU A 72 7.35 1.83 7.12
C LEU A 72 7.35 2.08 8.63
N TYR A 73 8.47 1.88 9.34
CA TYR A 73 8.45 2.06 10.79
C TYR A 73 8.17 3.51 11.18
N GLU A 74 8.70 4.51 10.46
CA GLU A 74 8.41 5.92 10.77
C GLU A 74 6.92 6.24 10.55
N PHE A 75 6.30 5.65 9.53
CA PHE A 75 4.86 5.77 9.31
C PHE A 75 4.06 5.13 10.44
N LEU A 76 4.41 3.92 10.86
CA LEU A 76 3.69 3.21 11.92
C LEU A 76 3.85 3.90 13.27
N VAL A 77 5.07 4.31 13.64
CA VAL A 77 5.33 5.09 14.84
C VAL A 77 4.45 6.33 14.86
N GLN A 78 4.43 7.11 13.77
CA GLN A 78 3.57 8.29 13.68
C GLN A 78 2.07 7.94 13.74
N ARG A 79 1.64 6.87 13.06
CA ARG A 79 0.22 6.50 12.99
C ARG A 79 -0.30 5.95 14.31
N MET A 80 0.56 5.35 15.12
CA MET A 80 0.20 4.56 16.30
C MET A 80 0.55 5.27 17.61
N GLY A 81 0.62 6.61 17.60
CA GLY A 81 0.70 7.46 18.81
C GLY A 81 2.10 7.98 19.15
N GLY A 82 3.11 7.69 18.32
CA GLY A 82 4.47 8.18 18.48
C GLY A 82 4.74 9.52 17.79
N PRO A 83 6.00 10.00 17.81
CA PRO A 83 6.40 11.24 17.16
C PRO A 83 6.20 11.20 15.63
N PRO A 84 5.95 12.35 14.97
CA PRO A 84 5.62 12.40 13.54
C PRO A 84 6.85 12.30 12.62
N LEU A 85 7.66 11.25 12.80
CA LEU A 85 8.93 11.03 12.11
C LEU A 85 8.77 10.98 10.59
N TYR A 86 7.73 10.29 10.10
CA TYR A 86 7.48 10.18 8.67
C TYR A 86 7.18 11.54 8.06
N SER A 87 6.28 12.31 8.68
CA SER A 87 5.87 13.60 8.13
C SER A 87 6.94 14.67 8.24
N GLN A 88 7.78 14.63 9.26
CA GLN A 88 8.96 15.49 9.34
C GLN A 88 9.93 15.26 8.16
N ARG A 89 10.10 14.01 7.71
CA ARG A 89 11.04 13.67 6.64
C ARG A 89 10.44 13.69 5.24
N LYS A 90 9.18 13.25 5.08
CA LYS A 90 8.54 12.99 3.77
C LYS A 90 7.25 13.77 3.54
N GLY A 91 6.77 14.52 4.52
CA GLY A 91 5.48 15.22 4.46
C GLY A 91 4.28 14.27 4.63
N HIS A 92 3.17 14.59 3.98
CA HIS A 92 1.94 13.82 4.15
C HIS A 92 2.11 12.34 3.72
N PRO A 93 1.56 11.36 4.48
CA PRO A 93 1.65 9.93 4.13
C PRO A 93 1.12 9.61 2.73
N ALA A 94 -0.05 10.14 2.37
CA ALA A 94 -0.62 10.09 1.01
C ALA A 94 -0.53 8.68 0.37
N LEU A 95 -0.96 7.64 1.11
CA LEU A 95 -0.64 6.24 0.78
C LEU A 95 -1.02 5.86 -0.65
N ILE A 96 -2.25 6.14 -1.11
CA ILE A 96 -2.67 5.84 -2.49
C ILE A 96 -1.74 6.52 -3.51
N GLY A 97 -1.41 7.79 -3.30
CA GLY A 97 -0.54 8.54 -4.21
C GLY A 97 0.86 7.94 -4.30
N ARG A 98 1.42 7.50 -3.17
CA ARG A 98 2.76 6.88 -3.12
C ARG A 98 2.80 5.44 -3.60
N HIS A 99 1.67 4.74 -3.59
CA HIS A 99 1.56 3.37 -4.11
C HIS A 99 1.13 3.30 -5.58
N ARG A 100 0.79 4.43 -6.21
CA ARG A 100 0.41 4.52 -7.63
C ARG A 100 1.39 3.85 -8.62
N PRO A 101 2.73 3.95 -8.44
CA PRO A 101 3.67 3.31 -9.36
C PRO A 101 3.63 1.78 -9.34
N PHE A 102 3.06 1.17 -8.29
CA PHE A 102 3.16 -0.27 -8.04
C PHE A 102 1.86 -1.00 -8.43
N PRO A 103 1.95 -2.26 -8.89
CA PRO A 103 0.78 -3.09 -9.16
C PRO A 103 0.18 -3.66 -7.86
N VAL A 104 -0.53 -2.82 -7.11
CA VAL A 104 -1.22 -3.25 -5.86
C VAL A 104 -2.51 -3.99 -6.21
N THR A 105 -2.38 -5.26 -6.58
CA THR A 105 -3.50 -6.18 -6.87
C THR A 105 -4.01 -6.87 -5.59
N HIS A 106 -5.16 -7.54 -5.68
CA HIS A 106 -5.64 -8.41 -4.59
C HIS A 106 -4.59 -9.47 -4.20
N GLN A 107 -3.93 -10.08 -5.18
CA GLN A 107 -2.88 -11.08 -4.94
C GLN A 107 -1.66 -10.47 -4.25
N ALA A 108 -1.23 -9.28 -4.67
CA ALA A 108 -0.12 -8.57 -4.04
C ALA A 108 -0.46 -8.17 -2.58
N ALA A 109 -1.70 -7.74 -2.32
CA ALA A 109 -2.15 -7.44 -0.97
C ALA A 109 -2.10 -8.66 -0.05
N GLU A 110 -2.61 -9.80 -0.48
CA GLU A 110 -2.55 -11.04 0.32
C GLU A 110 -1.11 -11.52 0.54
N ARG A 111 -0.24 -11.44 -0.47
CA ARG A 111 1.18 -11.81 -0.31
C ARG A 111 1.90 -10.89 0.68
N TRP A 112 1.63 -9.59 0.63
CA TRP A 112 2.14 -8.62 1.60
C TRP A 112 1.65 -8.95 3.02
N LEU A 113 0.36 -9.27 3.18
CA LEU A 113 -0.24 -9.61 4.47
C LEU A 113 0.29 -10.92 5.05
N GLN A 114 0.61 -11.92 4.21
CA GLN A 114 1.28 -13.14 4.66
C GLN A 114 2.62 -12.84 5.33
N HIS A 115 3.46 -12.01 4.71
CA HIS A 115 4.74 -11.60 5.30
C HIS A 115 4.57 -10.80 6.58
N MET A 116 3.58 -9.90 6.62
CA MET A 116 3.30 -9.10 7.81
C MET A 116 2.76 -9.96 8.97
N GLN A 117 1.90 -10.95 8.69
CA GLN A 117 1.42 -11.91 9.69
C GLN A 117 2.60 -12.66 10.31
N GLN A 118 3.46 -13.24 9.47
CA GLN A 118 4.64 -13.98 9.94
C GLN A 118 5.60 -13.09 10.75
N ALA A 119 5.76 -11.82 10.34
CA ALA A 119 6.57 -10.86 11.08
C ALA A 119 5.95 -10.54 12.45
N LEU A 120 4.65 -10.27 12.52
CA LEU A 120 3.94 -10.07 13.79
C LEU A 120 4.01 -11.31 14.69
N ASP A 121 3.82 -12.51 14.15
CA ASP A 121 3.87 -13.76 14.91
C ASP A 121 5.24 -13.95 15.57
N THR A 122 6.31 -13.59 14.86
CA THR A 122 7.70 -13.80 15.30
C THR A 122 8.30 -12.61 16.08
N THR A 123 7.67 -11.44 16.08
CA THR A 123 8.07 -10.32 16.94
C THR A 123 7.44 -10.47 18.32
N SER A 124 8.23 -10.92 19.29
CA SER A 124 7.77 -11.23 20.67
C SER A 124 7.50 -10.00 21.54
N THR A 125 8.02 -8.83 21.15
CA THR A 125 7.84 -7.56 21.86
C THR A 125 6.47 -6.91 21.62
N ILE A 126 5.65 -7.48 20.73
CA ILE A 126 4.29 -7.04 20.47
C ILE A 126 3.34 -8.01 21.17
N ASP A 127 2.49 -7.50 22.06
CA ASP A 127 1.53 -8.32 22.79
C ASP A 127 0.37 -8.78 21.88
N PRO A 128 -0.37 -9.85 22.26
CA PRO A 128 -1.43 -10.41 21.42
C PRO A 128 -2.55 -9.44 21.03
N ASP A 129 -2.96 -8.53 21.92
CA ASP A 129 -4.03 -7.56 21.62
C ASP A 129 -3.55 -6.55 20.57
N SER A 130 -2.32 -6.03 20.75
CA SER A 130 -1.67 -5.17 19.78
C SER A 130 -1.52 -5.86 18.41
N LYS A 131 -1.15 -7.15 18.36
CA LYS A 131 -1.06 -7.91 17.08
C LYS A 131 -2.38 -7.93 16.33
N ILE A 132 -3.51 -8.15 17.03
CA ILE A 132 -4.84 -8.18 16.43
C ILE A 132 -5.20 -6.80 15.86
N LYS A 133 -5.06 -5.74 16.65
CA LYS A 133 -5.34 -4.37 16.22
C LYS A 133 -4.49 -3.96 15.01
N MET A 134 -3.20 -4.25 15.06
CA MET A 134 -2.26 -3.97 13.97
C MET A 134 -2.62 -4.76 12.71
N MET A 135 -2.93 -6.06 12.81
CA MET A 135 -3.30 -6.86 11.65
C MET A 135 -4.61 -6.39 11.01
N ASN A 136 -5.62 -6.04 11.82
CA ASN A 136 -6.87 -5.45 11.30
C ASN A 136 -6.58 -4.16 10.52
N PHE A 137 -5.77 -3.26 11.09
CA PHE A 137 -5.32 -2.04 10.42
C PHE A 137 -4.61 -2.33 9.09
N PHE A 138 -3.65 -3.27 9.09
CA PHE A 138 -2.87 -3.63 7.91
C PHE A 138 -3.75 -4.24 6.82
N ARG A 139 -4.59 -5.21 7.18
CA ARG A 139 -5.47 -5.91 6.23
C ARG A 139 -6.43 -4.93 5.57
N HIS A 140 -7.10 -4.10 6.36
CA HIS A 140 -8.00 -3.08 5.83
C HIS A 140 -7.26 -2.08 4.92
N THR A 141 -6.11 -1.58 5.37
CA THR A 141 -5.31 -0.60 4.61
C THR A 141 -4.76 -1.19 3.30
N ALA A 142 -4.35 -2.47 3.29
CA ALA A 142 -3.91 -3.14 2.07
C ALA A 142 -5.02 -3.14 1.01
N TYR A 143 -6.24 -3.51 1.39
CA TYR A 143 -7.40 -3.48 0.48
C TYR A 143 -7.88 -2.07 0.13
N PHE A 144 -7.67 -1.08 1.00
CA PHE A 144 -7.85 0.33 0.66
C PHE A 144 -6.90 0.77 -0.47
N LEU A 145 -5.65 0.29 -0.47
CA LEU A 145 -4.70 0.54 -1.55
C LEU A 145 -5.07 -0.21 -2.84
N VAL A 146 -5.57 -1.44 -2.74
CA VAL A 146 -6.11 -2.18 -3.90
C VAL A 146 -7.25 -1.38 -4.55
N ALA A 147 -8.21 -0.89 -3.74
CA ALA A 147 -9.31 -0.07 -4.24
C ALA A 147 -8.82 1.25 -4.87
N GLY A 148 -7.80 1.88 -4.29
CA GLY A 148 -7.16 3.08 -4.85
C GLY A 148 -6.42 2.82 -6.17
N ASN A 149 -5.76 1.67 -6.30
CA ASN A 149 -5.09 1.25 -7.52
C ASN A 149 -6.09 1.00 -8.66
N GLU A 150 -7.22 0.34 -8.39
CA GLU A 150 -8.27 0.15 -9.39
C GLU A 150 -8.81 1.47 -9.94
N ILE A 151 -9.15 2.42 -9.06
CA ILE A 151 -9.67 3.73 -9.49
C ILE A 151 -8.65 4.47 -10.35
N THR A 152 -7.38 4.45 -9.94
CA THR A 152 -6.32 5.15 -10.68
C THR A 152 -6.12 4.55 -12.07
N ARG A 153 -6.14 3.22 -12.20
CA ARG A 153 -6.01 2.52 -13.48
C ARG A 153 -7.23 2.68 -14.38
N GLN A 154 -8.44 2.70 -13.82
CA GLN A 154 -9.67 2.99 -14.56
C GLN A 154 -9.65 4.43 -15.12
N GLY A 155 -9.15 5.41 -14.37
CA GLY A 155 -8.99 6.78 -14.83
C GLY A 155 -7.97 6.95 -15.97
N GLN A 156 -6.92 6.12 -15.99
CA GLN A 156 -5.92 6.10 -17.07
C GLN A 156 -6.42 5.39 -18.34
N GLY A 157 -7.31 4.40 -18.19
CA GLY A 157 -7.91 3.67 -19.32
C GLY A 157 -8.94 4.45 -20.15
N VAL A 158 -9.46 5.58 -19.63
CA VAL A 158 -10.45 6.41 -20.33
C VAL A 158 -9.81 7.44 -21.28
N LEU A 159 -8.51 7.72 -21.17
CA LEU A 159 -7.86 8.78 -21.96
C LEU A 159 -7.44 8.38 -23.40
N CYS A 160 -7.62 7.12 -23.81
CA CYS A 160 -7.23 6.62 -25.13
C CYS A 160 -8.41 6.09 -25.95
N LYS A 161 -9.44 6.91 -26.17
CA LYS A 161 -10.44 6.68 -27.23
C LYS A 161 -10.90 8.00 -27.81
N HIS A 162 -10.12 8.57 -28.73
CA HIS A 162 -10.57 9.30 -29.94
C HIS A 162 -9.35 9.87 -30.67
N ALA A 163 -8.76 9.06 -31.54
CA ALA A 163 -7.95 9.54 -32.65
C ALA A 163 -8.28 8.64 -33.86
N THR A 164 -9.51 8.79 -34.36
CA THR A 164 -9.88 8.36 -35.71
C THR A 164 -10.04 9.63 -36.53
N SER A 165 -9.03 9.94 -37.33
CA SER A 165 -9.17 10.81 -38.50
C SER A 165 -8.42 10.15 -39.65
N GLU A 166 -9.19 9.88 -40.71
CA GLU A 166 -8.92 9.23 -41.99
C GLU A 166 -7.53 9.41 -42.63
N PRO A 167 -7.10 8.46 -43.48
CA PRO A 167 -5.96 8.68 -44.38
C PRO A 167 -6.38 9.53 -45.59
N ALA A 168 -5.60 10.57 -45.88
CA ALA A 168 -5.72 11.36 -47.10
C ALA A 168 -5.37 10.52 -48.34
N ALA A 169 -6.37 10.23 -49.17
CA ALA A 169 -6.17 9.75 -50.53
C ALA A 169 -5.93 10.96 -51.46
N VAL A 170 -4.69 11.11 -51.95
CA VAL A 170 -4.39 11.99 -53.08
C VAL A 170 -4.52 11.14 -54.35
N LEU A 171 -5.61 11.32 -55.08
CA LEU A 171 -5.77 10.83 -56.45
C LEU A 171 -6.18 12.00 -57.35
N GLN A 172 -5.24 12.31 -58.25
CA GLN A 172 -5.34 12.87 -59.60
C GLN A 172 -6.72 13.35 -60.08
N ASN A 173 -6.79 14.63 -60.47
CA ASN A 173 -7.75 15.08 -61.50
C ASN A 173 -6.97 15.67 -62.69
N LYS A 174 -7.16 15.05 -63.84
CA LYS A 174 -6.87 15.57 -65.17
C LYS A 174 -8.18 16.07 -65.79
N ASP A 175 -8.03 17.08 -66.64
CA ASP A 175 -8.87 17.50 -67.78
C ASP A 175 -10.04 18.48 -67.57
N GLY A 176 -9.93 19.65 -68.24
CA GLY A 176 -10.95 20.09 -69.20
C GLY A 176 -11.70 21.42 -68.95
N HIS A 177 -11.12 22.55 -69.35
CA HIS A 177 -11.65 23.47 -70.40
C HIS A 177 -10.65 24.59 -70.69
#